data_AF-A0A6V7JGL9-F1
#
_entry.id   AF-A0A6V7JGL9-F1
#
_cell.length_a   1.000
_cell.length_b   1.000
_cell.length_c   1.000
_cell.angle_alpha   90.00
_cell.angle_beta   90.00
_cell.angle_gamma   90.00
#
_symmetry.space_group_name_H-M   'P 1'
#
loop_
_entity.id
_entity.type
_entity.pdbx_description
1 polymer ?
#
loop_
_entity_poly.entity_id
_entity_poly.type
_entity_poly.pdbx_seq_one_letter_code
_entity_poly.pdbx_strand_id
1 'polypeptide(L)' 'MGSSQQFSLRWNNYLKHITCAFDTLRTDEDLVDVTLSCEGKRIRAHKMLLSACSTYFRDLFK' A
#
# COMPACT_ATOMS: atom_id res chain seq x y z
N MET A 1 -20.47 -27.17 -28.46
CA MET A 1 -19.41 -26.58 -27.61
C MET A 1 -20.07 -25.53 -26.74
N GLY A 2 -20.33 -25.84 -25.47
CA GLY A 2 -21.01 -24.90 -24.56
C GLY A 2 -20.06 -23.76 -24.21
N SER A 3 -20.48 -22.51 -24.41
CA SER A 3 -19.72 -21.34 -24.00
C SER A 3 -19.58 -21.35 -22.48
N SER A 4 -18.33 -21.32 -22.00
CA SER A 4 -18.03 -21.18 -20.57
C SER A 4 -18.56 -19.84 -20.06
N GLN A 5 -19.47 -19.88 -19.07
CA GLN A 5 -19.95 -18.68 -18.40
C GLN A 5 -18.78 -18.00 -17.66
N GLN A 6 -18.61 -16.69 -17.88
CA GLN A 6 -17.62 -15.88 -17.20
C GLN A 6 -18.33 -14.97 -16.20
N PHE A 7 -17.84 -14.97 -14.95
CA PHE A 7 -18.34 -14.11 -13.88
C PHE A 7 -17.26 -13.10 -13.49
N SER A 8 -17.65 -11.86 -13.27
CA SER A 8 -16.78 -10.80 -12.75
C SER A 8 -17.39 -10.24 -11.46
N LEU A 9 -16.69 -10.42 -10.36
CA LEU A 9 -17.11 -9.91 -9.06
C LEU A 9 -16.44 -8.57 -8.81
N ARG A 10 -17.25 -7.58 -8.45
CA ARG A 10 -16.78 -6.26 -8.03
C ARG A 10 -17.07 -6.06 -6.56
N TRP A 11 -16.03 -5.81 -5.79
CA TRP A 11 -16.20 -5.31 -4.43
C TRP A 11 -16.30 -3.79 -4.45
N ASN A 12 -17.53 -3.28 -4.33
CA ASN A 12 -17.83 -1.85 -4.48
C ASN A 12 -17.06 -0.94 -3.51
N ASN A 13 -16.72 -1.43 -2.32
CA ASN A 13 -16.02 -0.68 -1.29
C ASN A 13 -14.53 -1.03 -1.16
N TYR A 14 -13.97 -1.76 -2.12
CA TYR A 14 -12.58 -2.25 -2.07
C TYR A 14 -11.57 -1.13 -1.81
N LEU A 15 -11.68 0.00 -2.54
CA LEU A 15 -10.76 1.12 -2.39
C LEU A 15 -10.79 1.73 -0.99
N LYS A 16 -11.97 1.91 -0.40
CA LYS A 16 -12.09 2.42 0.97
C LYS A 16 -11.50 1.41 1.96
N HIS A 17 -11.81 0.13 1.78
CA HIS A 17 -11.33 -0.93 2.66
C HIS A 17 -9.80 -1.05 2.63
N ILE A 18 -9.19 -1.06 1.45
CA ILE A 18 -7.74 -1.21 1.31
C ILE A 18 -6.99 0.00 1.86
N THR A 19 -7.49 1.23 1.64
CA THR A 19 -6.88 2.44 2.21
C THR A 19 -6.95 2.44 3.74
N CYS A 20 -8.08 2.07 4.34
CA CYS A 20 -8.18 1.93 5.79
C CYS A 20 -7.25 0.84 6.33
N ALA A 21 -7.18 -0.32 5.65
CA ALA A 21 -6.30 -1.40 6.07
C ALA A 21 -4.82 -0.98 6.08
N PHE A 22 -4.34 -0.28 5.05
CA PHE A 22 -2.97 0.22 5.02
C PHE A 22 -2.70 1.32 6.05
N ASP A 23 -3.69 2.15 6.38
CA ASP A 23 -3.56 3.14 7.43
C ASP A 23 -3.43 2.49 8.83
N THR A 24 -4.21 1.44 9.09
CA THR A 24 -4.07 0.61 10.29
C THR A 24 -2.70 -0.04 10.35
N LEU A 25 -2.26 -0.72 9.28
CA LEU A 25 -0.93 -1.36 9.24
C LEU A 25 0.21 -0.36 9.50
N ARG A 26 0.09 0.88 9.02
CA ARG A 26 1.09 1.92 9.28
C ARG A 26 1.05 2.40 10.74
N THR A 27 -0.14 2.53 11.30
CA THR A 27 -0.37 3.02 12.67
C THR A 27 0.07 2.00 13.71
N ASP A 28 -0.22 0.72 13.46
CA ASP A 28 0.18 -0.41 14.30
C ASP A 28 1.63 -0.85 14.01
N GLU A 29 2.25 -0.23 13.00
CA GLU A 29 3.64 -0.45 12.59
C GLU A 29 3.91 -1.89 12.12
N ASP A 30 2.88 -2.53 11.58
CA ASP A 30 2.92 -3.83 10.96
C ASP A 30 3.49 -3.75 9.54
N LEU A 31 4.38 -4.70 9.22
CA LEU A 31 5.02 -4.84 7.90
C LEU A 31 5.77 -3.58 7.42
N VAL A 32 6.03 -2.62 8.32
CA VAL A 32 6.84 -1.45 7.99
C VAL A 32 8.29 -1.88 7.78
N ASP A 33 8.85 -1.48 6.66
CA ASP A 33 10.15 -1.95 6.16
C ASP A 33 11.11 -0.78 5.87
N VAL A 34 10.70 0.45 6.20
CA VAL A 34 11.54 1.66 6.15
C VAL A 34 11.23 2.62 7.29
N THR A 35 12.25 3.31 7.77
CA THR A 35 12.13 4.45 8.68
C THR A 35 12.73 5.70 8.03
N LEU A 36 11.90 6.68 7.73
CA LEU A 36 12.32 7.99 7.24
C LEU A 36 12.75 8.85 8.44
N SER A 37 13.96 9.39 8.42
CA SER A 37 14.47 10.26 9.49
C SER A 37 14.79 11.64 8.93
N CYS A 38 14.22 12.70 9.51
CA CYS A 38 14.43 14.08 9.09
C CYS A 38 14.26 15.02 10.29
N GLU A 39 15.21 15.93 10.50
CA GLU A 39 15.18 16.93 11.58
C GLU A 39 14.85 16.36 12.98
N GLY A 40 15.44 15.21 13.32
CA GLY A 40 15.20 14.52 14.59
C GLY A 40 13.86 13.78 14.70
N LYS A 41 12.99 13.86 13.69
CA LYS A 41 11.76 13.07 13.60
C LYS A 41 12.01 11.77 12.86
N ARG A 42 11.28 10.72 13.25
CA ARG A 42 11.34 9.39 12.61
C ARG A 42 9.93 8.94 12.28
N ILE A 43 9.74 8.47 11.05
CA ILE A 43 8.46 7.98 10.54
C ILE A 43 8.68 6.57 10.00
N ARG A 44 8.00 5.58 10.56
CA ARG A 44 7.94 4.22 10.00
C ARG A 44 6.86 4.14 8.92
N ALA A 45 7.18 3.48 7.82
CA ALA A 45 6.32 3.40 6.66
C ALA A 45 6.60 2.14 5.83
N HIS A 46 5.80 1.93 4.79
CA HIS A 46 5.95 0.86 3.83
C HIS A 46 6.62 1.37 2.54
N LYS A 47 7.76 0.77 2.16
CA LYS A 47 8.48 1.08 0.90
C LYS A 47 7.59 0.93 -0.31
N MET A 48 6.74 -0.10 -0.32
CA MET A 48 5.80 -0.36 -1.41
C MET A 48 4.87 0.85 -1.64
N LEU A 49 4.22 1.35 -0.58
CA LEU A 49 3.31 2.50 -0.69
C LEU A 49 4.05 3.77 -1.09
N LEU A 50 5.21 4.04 -0.49
CA LEU A 50 6.04 5.19 -0.86
C LEU A 50 6.48 5.13 -2.34
N SER A 51 6.84 3.94 -2.84
CA SER A 51 7.21 3.73 -4.24
C SER A 51 6.03 3.91 -5.21
N ALA A 52 4.83 3.49 -4.80
CA ALA A 52 3.62 3.68 -5.62
C ALA A 52 3.24 5.16 -5.75
N CYS A 53 3.48 5.95 -4.70
CA CYS A 53 3.07 7.36 -4.63
C CYS A 53 4.17 8.37 -5.02
N SER A 54 5.43 7.96 -5.13
CA SER A 54 6.55 8.85 -5.40
C SER A 54 7.63 8.18 -6.25
N THR A 55 7.95 8.78 -7.40
CA THR A 55 9.03 8.29 -8.28
C THR A 55 10.39 8.35 -7.60
N TYR A 56 10.64 9.36 -6.75
CA TYR A 56 11.85 9.45 -5.96
C TYR A 56 12.02 8.25 -5.02
N PHE A 57 11.00 7.92 -4.23
CA PHE A 57 11.08 6.77 -3.32
C PHE A 57 11.13 5.45 -4.09
N ARG A 58 10.43 5.35 -5.22
CA ARG A 58 10.50 4.18 -6.09
C ARG A 58 11.91 3.93 -6.61
N ASP A 59 12.62 4.98 -7.00
CA ASP A 59 13.99 4.85 -7.50
C ASP A 59 14.99 4.65 -6.36
N LEU A 60 14.73 5.24 -5.19
CA LEU A 60 15.55 5.06 -3.98
C LEU A 60 15.50 3.64 -3.40
N PHE A 61 14.38 2.92 -3.55
CA PHE A 61 14.19 1.57 -3.00
C PHE A 61 14.43 0.42 -3.98
N LYS A 62 14.88 0.72 -5.21
CA LYS A 62 15.41 -0.29 -6.14
C LYS A 62 16.79 -0.76 -5.70
#